data_AF-A0A7M2X3M6-F1
#
_entry.id   AF-A0A7M2X3M6-F1
#
_cell.length_a   1.000
_cell.length_b   1.000
_cell.length_c   1.000
_cell.angle_alpha   90.00
_cell.angle_beta   90.00
_cell.angle_gamma   90.00
#
_symmetry.space_group_name_H-M   'P 1'
#
loop_
_entity.id
_entity.type
_entity.pdbx_description
1 polymer ?
#
loop_
_entity_poly.entity_id
_entity_poly.type
_entity_poly.pdbx_seq_one_letter_code
_entity_poly.pdbx_strand_id
1 'polypeptide(L)'
;MMMMNFGMVFLMTMLMGGVSDVLDVIPSDEYWRIKNVQVSEASLLEELAPPPAAGDISKLVDDLGEGDAKVRDAAAAKIRAMGAGVIPQLQKATEADNPETAARARKLIADIQNGGKAQQVRKLMAIRTAGEKKLKGLLPRLTELTQSKEMFIADYAAAAVAAIEGKPYTRSAVANGDSAWKMPADVRAVMHLSIRGQRVATMDDLKNLPNFNMMFGNQKKDPEQVKQALDQMMRKIVEIADQAGNIRIEGVTMGLSGDIGNKVGYVVLMIDGQYDRVAVANLLASLSGGKGRAVGGIDVIDLEREFSLMFPSDRQLVLVGGPNEAPKPLEAIADAFKGNQSPLKQSPEMVKLLATVDMKQPVWGAMHVTNTYRQAPLFAGLDTLTLSGTNEANVMKFRFDASGNEAGVREAVGMVNNGIGQMKGMFQQLKQMPAEEMGGMKELMETGVKLVESLKVNIDATDAKKASMSGELDAPPQSLMATTFGIFFSARQVGGPQEQVAPPVVERAEAEAPRPVPPAPVPAPAPR
;
A
#
# COMPACT_ATOMS: atom_id res chain seq x y z
N MET A 1 18.26 -4.58 -11.26
CA MET A 1 17.57 -4.77 -9.96
C MET A 1 17.93 -3.69 -8.91
N MET A 2 18.63 -2.60 -9.27
CA MET A 2 19.32 -1.72 -8.29
C MET A 2 18.69 -0.33 -8.09
N MET A 3 17.41 -0.15 -8.44
CA MET A 3 16.59 0.95 -7.93
C MET A 3 15.18 0.41 -7.73
N MET A 4 15.00 -0.45 -6.73
CA MET A 4 13.65 -0.60 -6.18
C MET A 4 13.30 0.78 -5.63
N ASN A 5 12.43 1.48 -6.35
CA ASN A 5 12.11 2.89 -6.13
C ASN A 5 11.80 3.10 -4.64
N PHE A 6 12.45 4.08 -4.00
CA PHE A 6 12.30 4.37 -2.55
C PHE A 6 10.83 4.40 -2.12
N GLY A 7 9.92 4.88 -2.99
CA GLY A 7 8.48 4.88 -2.75
C GLY A 7 7.86 3.49 -2.53
N MET A 8 8.32 2.45 -3.24
CA MET A 8 7.81 1.09 -3.04
C MET A 8 8.35 0.47 -1.74
N VAL A 9 9.62 0.72 -1.42
CA VAL A 9 10.20 0.31 -0.13
C VAL A 9 9.47 1.01 1.02
N PHE A 10 9.21 2.30 0.89
CA PHE A 10 8.47 3.09 1.87
C PHE A 10 7.03 2.56 2.05
N LEU A 11 6.31 2.31 0.96
CA LEU A 11 4.98 1.73 1.01
C LEU A 11 4.99 0.36 1.70
N MET A 12 5.91 -0.53 1.33
CA MET A 12 6.08 -1.83 1.98
C MET A 12 6.43 -1.68 3.46
N THR A 13 7.24 -0.69 3.82
CA THR A 13 7.61 -0.41 5.22
C THR A 13 6.40 0.04 6.03
N MET A 14 5.52 0.87 5.48
CA MET A 14 4.25 1.22 6.15
C MET A 14 3.34 -0.01 6.29
N LEU A 15 3.22 -0.81 5.23
CA LEU A 15 2.39 -2.02 5.26
C LEU A 15 2.90 -3.07 6.26
N MET A 16 4.21 -3.16 6.49
CA MET A 16 4.83 -4.17 7.34
C MET A 16 5.13 -3.69 8.77
N GLY A 17 5.42 -2.39 8.97
CA GLY A 17 5.92 -1.83 10.24
C GLY A 17 4.85 -1.52 11.30
N GLY A 18 3.58 -1.86 11.04
CA GLY A 18 2.47 -1.58 11.98
C GLY A 18 2.07 -0.10 12.06
N VAL A 19 2.69 0.76 11.25
CA VAL A 19 2.35 2.18 11.15
C VAL A 19 1.43 2.38 9.95
N SER A 20 0.22 2.86 10.18
CA SER A 20 -0.75 3.14 9.12
C SER A 20 -0.58 4.51 8.49
N ASP A 21 0.09 5.45 9.14
CA ASP A 21 0.07 6.88 8.82
C ASP A 21 1.51 7.39 8.59
N VAL A 22 1.77 8.08 7.48
CA VAL A 22 3.11 8.57 7.13
C VAL A 22 3.69 9.44 8.23
N LEU A 23 2.88 10.32 8.83
CA LEU A 23 3.37 11.21 9.87
C LEU A 23 3.65 10.45 11.17
N ASP A 24 2.98 9.34 11.44
CA ASP A 24 3.29 8.47 12.59
C ASP A 24 4.67 7.81 12.47
N VAL A 25 5.29 7.79 11.28
CA VAL A 25 6.67 7.35 11.07
C VAL A 25 7.69 8.42 11.50
N ILE A 26 7.26 9.68 11.61
CA ILE A 26 8.11 10.84 11.92
C ILE A 26 7.90 11.24 13.39
N PRO A 27 8.90 11.08 14.28
CA PRO A 27 8.83 11.65 15.62
C PRO A 27 8.69 13.18 15.58
N SER A 28 7.85 13.77 16.42
CA SER A 28 7.60 15.23 16.38
C SER A 28 8.85 16.06 16.60
N ASP A 29 9.67 15.72 17.58
CA ASP A 29 10.91 16.44 17.87
C ASP A 29 11.88 16.39 16.66
N GLU A 30 11.91 15.26 15.95
CA GLU A 30 12.73 15.08 14.75
C GLU A 30 12.21 15.90 13.57
N TYR A 31 10.88 15.94 13.38
CA TYR A 31 10.24 16.81 12.39
C TYR A 31 10.63 18.27 12.61
N TRP A 32 10.45 18.80 13.83
CA TRP A 32 10.75 20.21 14.13
C TRP A 32 12.24 20.53 14.02
N ARG A 33 13.11 19.58 14.39
CA ARG A 33 14.56 19.68 14.17
C ARG A 33 14.89 19.80 12.68
N ILE A 34 14.34 18.93 11.83
CA ILE A 34 14.55 18.98 10.37
C ILE A 34 14.05 20.31 9.80
N LYS A 35 12.95 20.85 10.32
CA LYS A 35 12.38 22.15 9.93
C LYS A 35 13.09 23.36 10.55
N ASN A 36 14.05 23.15 11.45
CA ASN A 36 14.73 24.18 12.21
C ASN A 36 13.77 25.13 12.96
N VAL A 37 12.72 24.58 13.56
CA VAL A 37 11.71 25.34 14.33
C VAL A 37 11.86 25.03 15.81
N GLN A 38 11.98 26.07 16.64
CA GLN A 38 11.94 25.91 18.08
C GLN A 38 10.49 25.80 18.56
N VAL A 39 10.15 24.66 19.16
CA VAL A 39 8.80 24.38 19.64
C VAL A 39 8.54 25.06 20.98
N SER A 40 7.49 25.86 21.03
CA SER A 40 6.88 26.45 22.22
C SER A 40 5.35 26.44 22.10
N GLU A 41 4.63 26.57 23.22
CA GLU A 41 3.17 26.64 23.19
C GLU A 41 2.66 27.79 22.29
N ALA A 42 3.30 28.97 22.37
CA ALA A 42 2.98 30.12 21.54
C ALA A 42 3.21 29.84 20.04
N SER A 43 4.36 29.24 19.67
CA SER A 43 4.62 28.89 18.28
C SER A 43 3.64 27.85 17.75
N LEU A 44 3.25 26.86 18.57
CA LEU A 44 2.27 25.86 18.15
C LEU A 44 0.88 26.50 18.00
N LEU A 45 0.49 27.41 18.88
CA LEU A 45 -0.77 28.16 18.73
C LEU A 45 -0.80 28.93 17.40
N GLU A 46 0.32 29.53 17.00
CA GLU A 46 0.47 30.21 15.72
C GLU A 46 0.29 29.23 14.54
N GLU A 47 0.91 28.06 14.57
CA GLU A 47 0.71 27.02 13.52
C GLU A 47 -0.74 26.53 13.42
N LEU A 48 -1.46 26.55 14.55
CA LEU A 48 -2.86 26.13 14.64
C LEU A 48 -3.85 27.25 14.28
N ALA A 49 -3.37 28.49 14.13
CA ALA A 49 -4.22 29.61 13.75
C ALA A 49 -4.85 29.35 12.37
N PRO A 50 -6.12 29.76 12.15
CA PRO A 50 -6.67 29.76 10.80
C PRO A 50 -5.80 30.64 9.90
N PRO A 51 -5.64 30.29 8.61
CA PRO A 51 -4.94 31.17 7.69
C PRO A 51 -5.63 32.54 7.69
N PRO A 52 -4.86 33.65 7.65
CA PRO A 52 -5.43 34.97 7.64
C PRO A 52 -6.38 35.09 6.45
N ALA A 53 -7.57 35.65 6.70
CA ALA A 53 -8.52 35.92 5.62
C ALA A 53 -7.81 36.82 4.59
N ALA A 54 -7.80 36.37 3.35
CA ALA A 54 -7.27 37.21 2.29
C ALA A 54 -8.16 38.44 2.10
N GLY A 55 -7.56 39.54 1.65
CA GLY A 55 -8.33 40.71 1.19
C GLY A 55 -9.31 40.33 0.07
N ASP A 56 -10.20 41.26 -0.27
CA ASP A 56 -11.15 41.07 -1.38
C ASP A 56 -10.41 40.80 -2.70
N ILE A 57 -10.71 39.66 -3.32
CA ILE A 57 -10.15 39.25 -4.61
C ILE A 57 -11.16 39.34 -5.76
N SER A 58 -12.32 39.99 -5.57
CA SER A 58 -13.39 40.04 -6.57
C SER A 58 -12.88 40.50 -7.94
N LYS A 59 -12.06 41.55 -7.99
CA LYS A 59 -11.44 42.00 -9.25
C LYS A 59 -10.53 40.94 -9.87
N LEU A 60 -9.73 40.24 -9.07
CA LEU A 60 -8.86 39.18 -9.59
C LEU A 60 -9.68 38.00 -10.10
N VAL A 61 -10.85 37.73 -9.51
CA VAL A 61 -11.80 36.70 -9.98
C VAL A 61 -12.43 37.12 -11.30
N ASP A 62 -12.83 38.38 -11.46
CA ASP A 62 -13.33 38.91 -12.74
C ASP A 62 -12.25 38.78 -13.83
N ASP A 63 -11.01 39.16 -13.49
CA ASP A 63 -9.84 39.05 -14.38
C ASP A 63 -9.54 37.58 -14.80
N LEU A 64 -10.05 36.55 -14.10
CA LEU A 64 -9.92 35.15 -14.55
C LEU A 64 -10.78 34.83 -15.76
N GLY A 65 -11.86 35.58 -15.99
CA GLY A 65 -12.79 35.40 -17.11
C GLY A 65 -12.49 36.28 -18.32
N GLU A 66 -11.46 37.13 -18.22
CA GLU A 66 -11.12 38.11 -19.26
C GLU A 66 -10.69 37.48 -20.58
N GLY A 67 -10.90 38.18 -21.70
CA GLY A 67 -10.56 37.68 -23.03
C GLY A 67 -9.05 37.53 -23.27
N ASP A 68 -8.24 38.37 -22.62
CA ASP A 68 -6.77 38.35 -22.74
C ASP A 68 -6.13 37.31 -21.79
N ALA A 69 -5.38 36.36 -22.36
CA ALA A 69 -4.66 35.33 -21.61
C ALA A 69 -3.66 35.90 -20.59
N LYS A 70 -3.00 37.02 -20.90
CA LYS A 70 -2.02 37.64 -19.98
C LYS A 70 -2.68 38.15 -18.72
N VAL A 71 -3.88 38.73 -18.84
CA VAL A 71 -4.66 39.23 -17.70
C VAL A 71 -5.08 38.06 -16.81
N ARG A 72 -5.64 37.00 -17.41
CA ARG A 72 -6.05 35.78 -16.69
C ARG A 72 -4.89 35.13 -15.94
N ASP A 73 -3.74 35.00 -16.58
CA ASP A 73 -2.58 34.32 -15.98
C ASP A 73 -1.92 35.16 -14.89
N ALA A 74 -1.89 36.49 -15.04
CA ALA A 74 -1.43 37.41 -13.99
C ALA A 74 -2.35 37.39 -12.76
N ALA A 75 -3.67 37.38 -12.96
CA ALA A 75 -4.64 37.25 -11.88
C ALA A 75 -4.48 35.91 -11.15
N ALA A 76 -4.39 34.81 -11.89
CA ALA A 76 -4.13 33.49 -11.35
C ALA A 76 -2.83 33.43 -10.52
N ALA A 77 -1.75 34.04 -10.99
CA ALA A 77 -0.49 34.11 -10.24
C ALA A 77 -0.63 34.89 -8.92
N LYS A 78 -1.32 36.03 -8.92
CA LYS A 78 -1.59 36.81 -7.70
C LYS A 78 -2.44 36.04 -6.70
N ILE A 79 -3.51 35.39 -7.16
CA ILE A 79 -4.38 34.56 -6.32
C ILE A 79 -3.58 33.42 -5.69
N ARG A 80 -2.70 32.74 -6.44
CA ARG A 80 -1.82 31.68 -5.88
C ARG A 80 -0.90 32.23 -4.79
N ALA A 81 -0.30 33.40 -5.01
CA ALA A 81 0.59 34.03 -4.04
C ALA A 81 -0.11 34.39 -2.72
N MET A 82 -1.44 34.60 -2.74
CA MET A 82 -2.25 34.87 -1.54
C MET A 82 -2.58 33.60 -0.72
N GLY A 83 -2.32 32.40 -1.27
CA GLY A 83 -2.38 31.14 -0.53
C GLY A 83 -3.78 30.70 -0.09
N ALA A 84 -3.86 29.95 1.02
CA ALA A 84 -5.12 29.32 1.45
C ALA A 84 -6.22 30.33 1.86
N GLY A 85 -5.85 31.57 2.22
CA GLY A 85 -6.79 32.60 2.67
C GLY A 85 -7.81 33.04 1.60
N VAL A 86 -7.53 32.82 0.31
CA VAL A 86 -8.46 33.14 -0.78
C VAL A 86 -9.44 32.02 -1.13
N ILE A 87 -9.25 30.80 -0.62
CA ILE A 87 -10.07 29.62 -0.98
C ILE A 87 -11.59 29.87 -0.81
N PRO A 88 -12.08 30.49 0.29
CA PRO A 88 -13.52 30.74 0.43
C PRO A 88 -14.10 31.66 -0.66
N GLN A 89 -13.33 32.63 -1.14
CA GLN A 89 -13.75 33.51 -2.24
C GLN A 89 -13.71 32.78 -3.59
N LEU A 90 -12.69 31.94 -3.80
CA LEU A 90 -12.62 31.09 -5.00
C LEU A 90 -13.73 30.04 -5.05
N GLN A 91 -14.15 29.48 -3.90
CA GLN A 91 -15.27 28.53 -3.85
C GLN A 91 -16.55 29.17 -4.41
N LYS A 92 -16.86 30.41 -4.01
CA LYS A 92 -17.96 31.18 -4.60
C LYS A 92 -17.78 31.39 -6.10
N ALA A 93 -16.55 31.70 -6.52
CA ALA A 93 -16.23 31.87 -7.95
C ALA A 93 -16.41 30.59 -8.79
N THR A 94 -16.44 29.40 -8.17
CA THR A 94 -16.74 28.15 -8.91
C THR A 94 -18.19 28.04 -9.38
N GLU A 95 -19.05 28.93 -8.88
CA GLU A 95 -20.48 29.05 -9.22
C GLU A 95 -20.76 30.23 -10.17
N ALA A 96 -19.72 30.91 -10.68
CA ALA A 96 -19.88 32.05 -11.57
C ALA A 96 -20.54 31.66 -12.90
N ASP A 97 -21.36 32.56 -13.46
CA ASP A 97 -22.03 32.38 -14.77
C ASP A 97 -21.03 32.18 -15.92
N ASN A 98 -19.83 32.76 -15.81
CA ASN A 98 -18.76 32.56 -16.76
C ASN A 98 -18.08 31.18 -16.53
N PRO A 99 -18.20 30.21 -17.47
CA PRO A 99 -17.66 28.87 -17.29
C PRO A 99 -16.12 28.85 -17.23
N GLU A 100 -15.42 29.78 -17.89
CA GLU A 100 -13.95 29.89 -17.82
C GLU A 100 -13.50 30.33 -16.42
N THR A 101 -14.17 31.35 -15.84
CA THR A 101 -13.92 31.78 -14.45
C THR A 101 -14.13 30.62 -13.48
N ALA A 102 -15.26 29.91 -13.60
CA ALA A 102 -15.57 28.78 -12.74
C ALA A 102 -14.54 27.63 -12.86
N ALA A 103 -14.11 27.30 -14.08
CA ALA A 103 -13.07 26.29 -14.32
C ALA A 103 -11.70 26.71 -13.76
N ARG A 104 -11.29 27.96 -13.95
CA ARG A 104 -10.02 28.49 -13.41
C ARG A 104 -10.04 28.60 -11.89
N ALA A 105 -11.15 29.01 -11.30
CA ALA A 105 -11.31 29.02 -9.85
C ALA A 105 -11.15 27.62 -9.26
N ARG A 106 -11.80 26.60 -9.84
CA ARG A 106 -11.60 25.19 -9.46
C ARG A 106 -10.13 24.76 -9.56
N LYS A 107 -9.45 25.11 -10.66
CA LYS A 107 -8.02 24.84 -10.85
C LYS A 107 -7.15 25.55 -9.81
N LEU A 108 -7.41 26.82 -9.51
CA LEU A 108 -6.64 27.59 -8.53
C LEU A 108 -6.81 27.06 -7.11
N ILE A 109 -8.02 26.63 -6.73
CA ILE A 109 -8.24 25.93 -5.46
C ILE A 109 -7.34 24.70 -5.38
N ALA A 110 -7.33 23.87 -6.43
CA ALA A 110 -6.47 22.68 -6.48
C ALA A 110 -4.97 23.04 -6.43
N ASP A 111 -4.52 24.03 -7.21
CA ASP A 111 -3.12 24.51 -7.22
C ASP A 111 -2.69 24.99 -5.83
N ILE A 112 -3.52 25.79 -5.15
CA ILE A 112 -3.23 26.33 -3.81
C ILE A 112 -3.23 25.21 -2.77
N GLN A 113 -4.17 24.28 -2.85
CA GLN A 113 -4.23 23.13 -1.93
C GLN A 113 -3.02 22.20 -2.11
N ASN A 114 -2.57 21.99 -3.35
CA ASN A 114 -1.38 21.22 -3.66
C ASN A 114 -0.08 21.95 -3.27
N GLY A 115 -0.03 23.28 -3.42
CA GLY A 115 1.10 24.09 -2.95
C GLY A 115 1.17 24.23 -1.42
N GLY A 116 0.05 24.00 -0.72
CA GLY A 116 -0.07 24.16 0.74
C GLY A 116 0.20 22.89 1.57
N LYS A 117 0.66 21.79 0.95
CA LYS A 117 0.82 20.49 1.63
C LYS A 117 1.81 20.52 2.80
N ALA A 118 2.94 21.20 2.64
CA ALA A 118 3.90 21.42 3.72
C ALA A 118 3.28 22.13 4.93
N GLN A 119 2.42 23.14 4.72
CA GLN A 119 1.73 23.83 5.82
C GLN A 119 0.66 22.96 6.48
N GLN A 120 -0.05 22.15 5.70
CA GLN A 120 -1.00 21.16 6.24
C GLN A 120 -0.29 20.13 7.13
N VAL A 121 0.85 19.59 6.68
CA VAL A 121 1.69 18.70 7.48
C VAL A 121 2.19 19.40 8.74
N ARG A 122 2.68 20.63 8.63
CA ARG A 122 3.11 21.43 9.78
C ARG A 122 2.02 21.62 10.82
N LYS A 123 0.79 21.90 10.39
CA LYS A 123 -0.40 21.99 11.26
C LYS A 123 -0.71 20.64 11.94
N LEU A 124 -0.68 19.53 11.21
CA LEU A 124 -0.88 18.19 11.79
C LEU A 124 0.19 17.84 12.82
N MET A 125 1.45 18.14 12.52
CA MET A 125 2.56 17.95 13.46
C MET A 125 2.42 18.86 14.68
N ALA A 126 1.91 20.09 14.54
CA ALA A 126 1.63 20.97 15.66
C ALA A 126 0.54 20.42 16.58
N ILE A 127 -0.57 19.92 16.02
CA ILE A 127 -1.64 19.24 16.77
C ILE A 127 -1.07 18.07 17.57
N ARG A 128 -0.32 17.19 16.89
CA ARG A 128 0.27 16.01 17.52
C ARG A 128 1.26 16.37 18.63
N THR A 129 2.14 17.34 18.37
CA THR A 129 3.14 17.81 19.34
C THR A 129 2.48 18.38 20.59
N ALA A 130 1.38 19.12 20.44
CA ALA A 130 0.60 19.63 21.56
C ALA A 130 0.05 18.49 22.45
N GLY A 131 -0.43 17.42 21.82
CA GLY A 131 -0.86 16.19 22.49
C GLY A 131 0.27 15.49 23.24
N GLU A 132 1.38 15.20 22.55
CA GLU A 132 2.55 14.51 23.11
C GLU A 132 3.18 15.26 24.29
N LYS A 133 3.28 16.59 24.19
CA LYS A 133 3.80 17.46 25.26
C LYS A 133 2.76 17.86 26.31
N LYS A 134 1.51 17.38 26.19
CA LYS A 134 0.39 17.64 27.12
C LYS A 134 0.15 19.14 27.38
N LEU A 135 0.22 19.96 26.34
CA LEU A 135 0.12 21.43 26.44
C LEU A 135 -1.32 21.89 26.67
N LYS A 136 -1.72 22.01 27.94
CA LYS A 136 -3.09 22.30 28.36
C LYS A 136 -3.64 23.62 27.82
N GLY A 137 -2.81 24.65 27.63
CA GLY A 137 -3.28 25.94 27.11
C GLY A 137 -3.77 25.88 25.66
N LEU A 138 -3.45 24.82 24.91
CA LEU A 138 -3.96 24.59 23.55
C LEU A 138 -5.29 23.84 23.50
N LEU A 139 -5.81 23.34 24.63
CA LEU A 139 -7.07 22.58 24.67
C LEU A 139 -8.27 23.28 24.02
N PRO A 140 -8.51 24.60 24.22
CA PRO A 140 -9.64 25.27 23.58
C PRO A 140 -9.55 25.19 22.05
N ARG A 141 -8.37 25.46 21.49
CA ARG A 141 -8.14 25.42 20.05
C ARG A 141 -8.21 23.99 19.49
N LEU A 142 -7.61 23.02 20.19
CA LEU A 142 -7.67 21.61 19.78
C LEU A 142 -9.11 21.08 19.81
N THR A 143 -9.89 21.44 20.83
CA THR A 143 -11.32 21.07 20.92
C THR A 143 -12.10 21.62 19.72
N GLU A 144 -11.88 22.88 19.33
CA GLU A 144 -12.49 23.45 18.13
C GLU A 144 -12.10 22.66 16.86
N LEU A 145 -10.82 22.30 16.73
CA LEU A 145 -10.31 21.55 15.59
C LEU A 145 -10.88 20.13 15.48
N THR A 146 -11.45 19.55 16.54
CA THR A 146 -12.18 18.26 16.47
C THR A 146 -13.41 18.32 15.55
N GLN A 147 -13.90 19.53 15.24
CA GLN A 147 -15.02 19.77 14.33
C GLN A 147 -14.57 20.12 12.90
N SER A 148 -13.26 20.10 12.62
CA SER A 148 -12.74 20.44 11.31
C SER A 148 -13.18 19.44 10.23
N LYS A 149 -13.53 19.96 9.06
CA LYS A 149 -13.79 19.17 7.85
C LYS A 149 -12.52 18.94 7.02
N GLU A 150 -11.40 19.57 7.40
CA GLU A 150 -10.11 19.34 6.76
C GLU A 150 -9.66 17.90 7.01
N MET A 151 -9.07 17.28 5.99
CA MET A 151 -8.55 15.91 6.05
C MET A 151 -7.59 15.76 7.24
N PHE A 152 -7.74 14.69 8.03
CA PHE A 152 -6.96 14.34 9.24
C PHE A 152 -7.07 15.27 10.46
N ILE A 153 -7.40 16.56 10.31
CA ILE A 153 -7.32 17.54 11.40
C ILE A 153 -8.19 17.15 12.60
N ALA A 154 -9.44 16.75 12.38
CA ALA A 154 -10.35 16.37 13.46
C ALA A 154 -9.87 15.14 14.25
N ASP A 155 -9.37 14.12 13.55
CA ASP A 155 -8.85 12.88 14.12
C ASP A 155 -7.59 13.14 14.96
N TYR A 156 -6.63 13.91 14.40
CA TYR A 156 -5.42 14.32 15.10
C TYR A 156 -5.74 15.18 16.32
N ALA A 157 -6.69 16.11 16.22
CA ALA A 157 -7.09 16.97 17.32
C ALA A 157 -7.75 16.16 18.45
N ALA A 158 -8.62 15.21 18.10
CA ALA A 158 -9.24 14.31 19.09
C ALA A 158 -8.20 13.45 19.81
N ALA A 159 -7.21 12.92 19.08
CA ALA A 159 -6.08 12.19 19.67
C ALA A 159 -5.26 13.07 20.63
N ALA A 160 -4.96 14.31 20.23
CA ALA A 160 -4.21 15.26 21.05
C ALA A 160 -4.96 15.68 22.31
N VAL A 161 -6.27 15.96 22.21
CA VAL A 161 -7.13 16.26 23.36
C VAL A 161 -7.14 15.07 24.34
N ALA A 162 -7.38 13.85 23.84
CA ALA A 162 -7.36 12.66 24.68
C ALA A 162 -6.01 12.46 25.40
N ALA A 163 -4.89 12.68 24.70
CA ALA A 163 -3.55 12.59 25.28
C ALA A 163 -3.30 13.63 26.39
N ILE A 164 -3.73 14.89 26.19
CA ILE A 164 -3.63 15.96 27.19
C ILE A 164 -4.47 15.61 28.43
N GLU A 165 -5.66 15.04 28.22
CA GLU A 165 -6.60 14.66 29.28
C GLU A 165 -6.26 13.31 29.93
N GLY A 166 -5.31 12.55 29.40
CA GLY A 166 -4.96 11.21 29.89
C GLY A 166 -6.03 10.15 29.59
N LYS A 167 -6.85 10.34 28.56
CA LYS A 167 -7.88 9.41 28.12
C LYS A 167 -7.34 8.47 27.02
N PRO A 168 -7.78 7.21 26.98
CA PRO A 168 -7.48 6.35 25.84
C PRO A 168 -8.12 6.92 24.58
N TYR A 169 -7.44 6.75 23.46
CA TYR A 169 -7.95 7.14 22.15
C TYR A 169 -7.76 6.00 21.17
N THR A 170 -8.78 5.78 20.34
CA THR A 170 -8.72 4.82 19.24
C THR A 170 -9.26 5.52 18.02
N ARG A 171 -8.44 5.57 16.95
CA ARG A 171 -8.87 6.12 15.67
C ARG A 171 -10.06 5.35 15.14
N SER A 172 -10.96 6.05 14.47
CA SER A 172 -12.10 5.40 13.82
C SER A 172 -11.60 4.48 12.70
N ALA A 173 -12.08 3.24 12.68
CA ALA A 173 -11.81 2.34 11.57
C ALA A 173 -12.70 2.69 10.38
N VAL A 174 -12.21 2.48 9.17
CA VAL A 174 -13.06 2.49 7.97
C VAL A 174 -13.97 1.28 8.01
N ALA A 175 -15.17 1.40 7.44
CA ALA A 175 -16.00 0.25 7.18
C ALA A 175 -15.24 -0.78 6.33
N ASN A 176 -15.00 -1.96 6.91
CA ASN A 176 -14.33 -3.06 6.24
C ASN A 176 -15.26 -3.71 5.20
N GLY A 177 -14.70 -4.16 4.07
CA GLY A 177 -15.37 -5.10 3.16
C GLY A 177 -15.91 -4.54 1.83
N ASP A 178 -16.15 -3.24 1.70
CA ASP A 178 -16.74 -2.67 0.47
C ASP A 178 -15.84 -2.82 -0.76
N SER A 179 -14.52 -2.82 -0.56
CA SER A 179 -13.52 -2.97 -1.63
C SER A 179 -13.59 -4.36 -2.28
N ALA A 180 -13.98 -5.39 -1.53
CA ALA A 180 -14.15 -6.73 -2.08
C ALA A 180 -15.15 -6.75 -3.24
N TRP A 181 -16.26 -6.02 -3.10
CA TRP A 181 -17.34 -5.98 -4.08
C TRP A 181 -17.00 -5.16 -5.33
N LYS A 182 -15.92 -4.39 -5.29
CA LYS A 182 -15.38 -3.64 -6.43
C LYS A 182 -14.40 -4.47 -7.27
N MET A 183 -14.05 -5.66 -6.81
CA MET A 183 -13.18 -6.58 -7.56
C MET A 183 -13.87 -7.05 -8.86
N PRO A 184 -13.10 -7.35 -9.92
CA PRO A 184 -13.63 -7.92 -11.15
C PRO A 184 -14.39 -9.25 -10.92
N ALA A 185 -15.30 -9.58 -11.84
CA ALA A 185 -16.21 -10.72 -11.72
C ALA A 185 -15.52 -12.10 -11.75
N ASP A 186 -14.33 -12.20 -12.36
CA ASP A 186 -13.53 -13.42 -12.50
C ASP A 186 -12.49 -13.61 -11.38
N VAL A 187 -12.45 -12.71 -10.39
CA VAL A 187 -11.70 -12.94 -9.14
C VAL A 187 -12.27 -14.14 -8.40
N ARG A 188 -11.39 -15.03 -7.92
CA ARG A 188 -11.75 -16.26 -7.20
C ARG A 188 -11.05 -16.44 -5.87
N ALA A 189 -10.09 -15.57 -5.53
CA ALA A 189 -9.63 -15.43 -4.16
C ALA A 189 -9.64 -13.95 -3.77
N VAL A 190 -10.23 -13.64 -2.62
CA VAL A 190 -10.22 -12.30 -2.02
C VAL A 190 -9.72 -12.43 -0.59
N MET A 191 -8.83 -11.53 -0.19
CA MET A 191 -8.36 -11.42 1.19
C MET A 191 -8.33 -9.95 1.59
N HIS A 192 -8.65 -9.66 2.84
CA HIS A 192 -8.57 -8.33 3.41
C HIS A 192 -7.78 -8.35 4.70
N LEU A 193 -6.94 -7.31 4.85
CA LEU A 193 -6.25 -6.98 6.08
C LEU A 193 -6.61 -5.53 6.45
N SER A 194 -7.19 -5.32 7.62
CA SER A 194 -7.30 -3.99 8.23
C SER A 194 -6.00 -3.64 8.93
N ILE A 195 -5.48 -2.45 8.64
CA ILE A 195 -4.27 -1.90 9.23
C ILE A 195 -4.72 -0.85 10.24
N ARG A 196 -4.82 -1.25 11.51
CA ARG A 196 -5.11 -0.33 12.60
C ARG A 196 -3.79 0.15 13.21
N GLY A 197 -3.31 1.33 12.79
CA GLY A 197 -2.20 1.98 13.48
C GLY A 197 -2.63 2.37 14.89
N GLN A 198 -2.06 1.72 15.89
CA GLN A 198 -2.33 2.01 17.31
C GLN A 198 -1.23 2.86 17.96
N ARG A 199 -0.08 3.02 17.31
CA ARG A 199 1.04 3.80 17.85
C ARG A 199 1.86 4.49 16.77
N VAL A 200 2.43 5.61 17.18
CA VAL A 200 3.53 6.30 16.50
C VAL A 200 4.78 5.40 16.54
N ALA A 201 5.51 5.31 15.43
CA ALA A 201 6.81 4.66 15.43
C ALA A 201 7.85 5.51 16.16
N THR A 202 8.62 4.83 17.00
CA THR A 202 9.81 5.38 17.64
C THR A 202 11.03 5.20 16.74
N MET A 203 12.11 5.93 17.03
CA MET A 203 13.39 5.71 16.33
C MET A 203 13.92 4.29 16.52
N ASP A 204 13.59 3.63 17.63
CA ASP A 204 14.01 2.25 17.88
C ASP A 204 13.19 1.27 17.05
N ASP A 205 11.89 1.52 16.84
CA ASP A 205 11.08 0.73 15.89
C ASP A 205 11.69 0.77 14.48
N LEU A 206 12.15 1.93 14.04
CA LEU A 206 12.75 2.10 12.72
C LEU A 206 14.11 1.39 12.58
N LYS A 207 14.95 1.44 13.63
CA LYS A 207 16.22 0.70 13.68
C LYS A 207 16.01 -0.81 13.61
N ASN A 208 14.93 -1.28 14.23
CA ASN A 208 14.62 -2.70 14.35
C ASN A 208 13.79 -3.24 13.18
N LEU A 209 13.51 -2.44 12.15
CA LEU A 209 12.84 -2.93 10.95
C LEU A 209 13.68 -4.07 10.33
N PRO A 210 13.10 -5.25 10.06
CA PRO A 210 13.83 -6.41 9.51
C PRO A 210 14.61 -6.08 8.23
N ASN A 211 14.06 -5.15 7.43
CA ASN A 211 14.64 -4.75 6.15
C ASN A 211 15.62 -3.57 6.27
N PHE A 212 15.77 -2.94 7.44
CA PHE A 212 16.74 -1.85 7.61
C PHE A 212 18.17 -2.35 7.34
N ASN A 213 18.50 -3.54 7.82
CA ASN A 213 19.79 -4.16 7.53
C ASN A 213 19.94 -4.53 6.05
N MET A 214 18.87 -4.95 5.38
CA MET A 214 18.91 -5.24 3.94
C MET A 214 19.09 -3.97 3.09
N MET A 215 18.40 -2.88 3.44
CA MET A 215 18.48 -1.60 2.70
C MET A 215 19.88 -0.99 2.75
N PHE A 216 20.56 -1.11 3.90
CA PHE A 216 21.85 -0.46 4.13
C PHE A 216 23.03 -1.45 4.16
N GLY A 217 22.80 -2.72 3.81
CA GLY A 217 23.81 -3.79 3.78
C GLY A 217 24.18 -4.38 5.15
N ASN A 218 24.72 -5.61 5.14
CA ASN A 218 25.11 -6.40 6.32
C ASN A 218 26.46 -6.00 6.97
N GLN A 219 27.06 -4.86 6.59
CA GLN A 219 28.29 -4.43 7.24
C GLN A 219 27.99 -4.00 8.68
N LYS A 220 28.88 -4.34 9.63
CA LYS A 220 28.83 -3.85 11.02
C LYS A 220 28.82 -2.32 10.96
N LYS A 221 27.64 -1.72 11.07
CA LYS A 221 27.50 -0.27 10.87
C LYS A 221 28.03 0.43 12.11
N ASP A 222 29.00 1.30 11.88
CA ASP A 222 29.35 2.37 12.80
C ASP A 222 28.04 3.07 13.24
N PRO A 223 27.77 3.24 14.55
CA PRO A 223 26.59 3.93 15.05
C PRO A 223 26.35 5.29 14.38
N GLU A 224 27.40 6.02 14.01
CA GLU A 224 27.27 7.29 13.29
C GLU A 224 26.72 7.12 11.86
N GLN A 225 27.11 6.05 11.16
CA GLN A 225 26.56 5.75 9.82
C GLN A 225 25.07 5.38 9.90
N VAL A 226 24.66 4.61 10.92
CA VAL A 226 23.24 4.28 11.15
C VAL A 226 22.45 5.55 11.39
N LYS A 227 22.96 6.44 12.22
CA LYS A 227 22.34 7.73 12.52
C LYS A 227 22.22 8.59 11.26
N GLN A 228 23.27 8.71 10.45
CA GLN A 228 23.23 9.46 9.19
C GLN A 228 22.22 8.87 8.19
N ALA A 229 22.13 7.54 8.09
CA ALA A 229 21.16 6.87 7.24
C ALA A 229 19.72 7.12 7.70
N LEU A 230 19.46 7.06 9.00
CA LEU A 230 18.16 7.38 9.59
C LEU A 230 17.80 8.86 9.36
N ASP A 231 18.74 9.79 9.58
CA ASP A 231 18.54 11.22 9.32
C ASP A 231 18.19 11.49 7.84
N GLN A 232 18.88 10.85 6.91
CA GLN A 232 18.59 10.96 5.47
C GLN A 232 17.21 10.39 5.14
N MET A 233 16.87 9.23 5.69
CA MET A 233 15.55 8.62 5.53
C MET A 233 14.44 9.54 6.08
N MET A 234 14.62 10.09 7.29
CA MET A 234 13.64 11.02 7.89
C MET A 234 13.45 12.26 7.04
N ARG A 235 14.53 12.87 6.53
CA ARG A 235 14.43 14.01 5.61
C ARG A 235 13.63 13.65 4.36
N LYS A 236 13.84 12.46 3.78
CA LYS A 236 13.08 12.01 2.61
C LYS A 236 11.61 11.76 2.92
N ILE A 237 11.28 11.23 4.09
CA ILE A 237 9.89 11.06 4.51
C ILE A 237 9.22 12.43 4.73
N VAL A 238 9.92 13.39 5.35
CA VAL A 238 9.44 14.77 5.50
C VAL A 238 9.23 15.44 4.14
N GLU A 239 10.16 15.28 3.20
CA GLU A 239 10.02 15.79 1.82
C GLU A 239 8.80 15.19 1.12
N ILE A 240 8.56 13.88 1.26
CA ILE A 240 7.38 13.21 0.73
C ILE A 240 6.10 13.75 1.36
N ALA A 241 6.07 13.89 2.68
CA ALA A 241 4.93 14.45 3.39
C ALA A 241 4.66 15.90 2.96
N ASP A 242 5.70 16.71 2.78
CA ASP A 242 5.56 18.09 2.29
C ASP A 242 4.97 18.18 0.88
N GLN A 243 5.20 17.16 0.04
CA GLN A 243 4.71 17.11 -1.35
C GLN A 243 3.32 16.49 -1.46
N ALA A 244 3.07 15.38 -0.76
CA ALA A 244 1.83 14.62 -0.87
C ALA A 244 0.81 14.95 0.22
N GLY A 245 1.22 15.62 1.30
CA GLY A 245 0.47 15.70 2.54
C GLY A 245 0.60 14.42 3.36
N ASN A 246 -0.28 14.25 4.34
CA ASN A 246 -0.36 13.00 5.07
C ASN A 246 -1.03 11.90 4.23
N ILE A 247 -0.56 10.66 4.39
CA ILE A 247 -1.12 9.47 3.76
C ILE A 247 -1.37 8.47 4.88
N ARG A 248 -2.61 7.99 5.01
CA ARG A 248 -2.98 6.94 5.95
C ARG A 248 -3.55 5.75 5.20
N ILE A 249 -3.02 4.57 5.47
CA ILE A 249 -3.48 3.28 4.97
C ILE A 249 -4.24 2.57 6.09
N GLU A 250 -5.51 2.28 5.84
CA GLU A 250 -6.43 1.73 6.84
C GLU A 250 -6.75 0.26 6.57
N GLY A 251 -6.57 -0.19 5.32
CA GLY A 251 -6.72 -1.59 4.96
C GLY A 251 -6.23 -1.90 3.56
N VAL A 252 -6.03 -3.18 3.29
CA VAL A 252 -5.66 -3.69 1.98
C VAL A 252 -6.56 -4.87 1.65
N THR A 253 -7.24 -4.79 0.52
CA THR A 253 -8.00 -5.89 -0.06
C THR A 253 -7.28 -6.40 -1.29
N MET A 254 -6.87 -7.66 -1.29
CA MET A 254 -6.23 -8.33 -2.41
C MET A 254 -7.25 -9.24 -3.11
N GLY A 255 -7.28 -9.21 -4.44
CA GLY A 255 -8.03 -10.10 -5.30
C GLY A 255 -7.10 -10.82 -6.28
N LEU A 256 -7.33 -12.12 -6.48
CA LEU A 256 -6.62 -12.95 -7.45
C LEU A 256 -7.62 -13.50 -8.47
N SER A 257 -7.28 -13.39 -9.76
CA SER A 257 -8.07 -13.97 -10.85
C SER A 257 -8.19 -15.49 -10.71
N GLY A 258 -9.32 -16.05 -11.13
CA GLY A 258 -9.54 -17.51 -11.09
C GLY A 258 -8.59 -18.32 -11.95
N ASP A 259 -8.10 -17.72 -13.03
CA ASP A 259 -7.06 -18.28 -13.88
C ASP A 259 -5.76 -17.51 -13.62
N ILE A 260 -4.75 -18.20 -13.11
CA ILE A 260 -3.40 -17.68 -12.91
C ILE A 260 -2.42 -18.62 -13.60
N GLY A 261 -1.61 -18.07 -14.50
CA GLY A 261 -0.54 -18.81 -15.17
C GLY A 261 0.57 -17.88 -15.62
N ASN A 262 1.54 -18.40 -16.36
CA ASN A 262 2.70 -17.62 -16.81
C ASN A 262 2.33 -16.47 -17.77
N LYS A 263 1.17 -16.56 -18.43
CA LYS A 263 0.71 -15.60 -19.45
C LYS A 263 -0.70 -15.06 -19.24
N VAL A 264 -1.38 -15.55 -18.21
CA VAL A 264 -2.79 -15.21 -17.94
C VAL A 264 -2.99 -14.93 -16.46
N GLY A 265 -4.04 -14.17 -16.18
CA GLY A 265 -4.41 -13.79 -14.83
C GLY A 265 -3.84 -12.46 -14.38
N TYR A 266 -4.29 -12.03 -13.22
CA TYR A 266 -3.90 -10.77 -12.61
C TYR A 266 -4.10 -10.81 -11.09
N VAL A 267 -3.47 -9.84 -10.43
CA VAL A 267 -3.70 -9.49 -9.04
C VAL A 267 -4.23 -8.06 -8.97
N VAL A 268 -5.21 -7.84 -8.11
CA VAL A 268 -5.71 -6.51 -7.76
C VAL A 268 -5.43 -6.27 -6.28
N LEU A 269 -4.74 -5.19 -5.95
CA LEU A 269 -4.63 -4.67 -4.59
C LEU A 269 -5.45 -3.39 -4.51
N MET A 270 -6.46 -3.36 -3.66
CA MET A 270 -7.19 -2.16 -3.28
C MET A 270 -6.72 -1.71 -1.91
N ILE A 271 -6.07 -0.57 -1.85
CA ILE A 271 -5.59 0.06 -0.63
C ILE A 271 -6.64 1.07 -0.19
N ASP A 272 -7.27 0.79 0.94
CA ASP A 272 -8.22 1.68 1.60
C ASP A 272 -7.47 2.59 2.57
N GLY A 273 -7.82 3.87 2.59
CA GLY A 273 -7.10 4.85 3.38
C GLY A 273 -7.72 6.24 3.36
N GLN A 274 -6.89 7.22 3.70
CA GLN A 274 -7.17 8.64 3.57
C GLN A 274 -5.90 9.32 3.04
N TYR A 275 -6.01 10.08 1.96
CA TYR A 275 -4.91 10.83 1.36
C TYR A 275 -5.45 11.82 0.32
N ASP A 276 -4.64 12.81 -0.09
CA ASP A 276 -4.98 13.65 -1.24
C ASP A 276 -4.63 12.90 -2.53
N ARG A 277 -5.63 12.47 -3.30
CA ARG A 277 -5.38 11.62 -4.48
C ARG A 277 -4.54 12.30 -5.55
N VAL A 278 -4.70 13.61 -5.73
CA VAL A 278 -3.99 14.36 -6.77
C VAL A 278 -2.53 14.51 -6.37
N ALA A 279 -2.26 14.88 -5.12
CA ALA A 279 -0.90 15.03 -4.62
C ALA A 279 -0.14 13.69 -4.62
N VAL A 280 -0.78 12.60 -4.18
CA VAL A 280 -0.19 11.25 -4.19
C VAL A 280 0.05 10.75 -5.62
N ALA A 281 -0.92 10.92 -6.53
CA ALA A 281 -0.74 10.53 -7.93
C ALA A 281 0.43 11.29 -8.59
N ASN A 282 0.54 12.60 -8.36
CA ASN A 282 1.64 13.42 -8.87
C ASN A 282 3.00 12.97 -8.31
N LEU A 283 3.08 12.68 -7.00
CA LEU A 283 4.28 12.13 -6.38
C LEU A 283 4.68 10.79 -7.00
N LEU A 284 3.73 9.87 -7.18
CA LEU A 284 4.02 8.55 -7.74
C LEU A 284 4.37 8.61 -9.23
N ALA A 285 3.76 9.51 -9.99
CA ALA A 285 4.13 9.77 -11.38
C ALA A 285 5.58 10.29 -11.49
N SER A 286 5.96 11.25 -10.62
CA SER A 286 7.31 11.82 -10.63
C SER A 286 8.38 10.80 -10.23
N LEU A 287 8.09 9.93 -9.26
CA LEU A 287 9.01 8.88 -8.82
C LEU A 287 9.14 7.73 -9.83
N SER A 288 8.05 7.35 -10.50
CA SER A 288 8.05 6.21 -11.42
C SER A 288 8.46 6.56 -12.85
N GLY A 289 8.42 7.84 -13.24
CA GLY A 289 8.49 8.23 -14.65
C GLY A 289 7.30 7.72 -15.47
N GLY A 290 6.26 7.19 -14.80
CA GLY A 290 5.09 6.59 -15.43
C GLY A 290 4.28 7.63 -16.20
N LYS A 291 3.70 7.19 -17.32
CA LYS A 291 2.79 8.03 -18.12
C LYS A 291 1.38 7.91 -17.54
N GLY A 292 0.80 9.06 -17.20
CA GLY A 292 -0.61 9.14 -16.83
C GLY A 292 -1.51 8.97 -18.05
N ARG A 293 -2.59 8.22 -17.90
CA ARG A 293 -3.73 8.18 -18.84
C ARG A 293 -5.04 8.06 -18.05
N ALA A 294 -6.17 8.37 -18.68
CA ALA A 294 -7.47 8.16 -18.07
C ALA A 294 -8.07 6.81 -18.50
N VAL A 295 -8.64 6.06 -17.55
CA VAL A 295 -9.47 4.87 -17.81
C VAL A 295 -10.82 5.10 -17.16
N GLY A 296 -11.87 5.19 -17.96
CA GLY A 296 -13.19 5.53 -17.45
C GLY A 296 -13.20 6.85 -16.66
N GLY A 297 -12.35 7.84 -16.99
CA GLY A 297 -12.28 9.10 -16.23
C GLY A 297 -11.57 9.00 -14.88
N ILE A 298 -10.93 7.87 -14.57
CA ILE A 298 -10.04 7.72 -13.43
C ILE A 298 -8.60 7.82 -13.91
N ASP A 299 -7.78 8.56 -13.17
CA ASP A 299 -6.35 8.69 -13.45
C ASP A 299 -5.64 7.36 -13.21
N VAL A 300 -4.92 6.90 -14.23
CA VAL A 300 -4.12 5.67 -14.22
C VAL A 300 -2.67 6.00 -14.53
N ILE A 301 -1.76 5.54 -13.69
CA ILE A 301 -0.31 5.61 -13.92
C ILE A 301 0.16 4.21 -14.25
N ASP A 302 0.59 4.00 -15.49
CA ASP A 302 1.24 2.74 -15.86
C ASP A 302 2.68 2.76 -15.34
N LEU A 303 2.97 1.83 -14.43
CA LEU A 303 4.32 1.53 -13.97
C LEU A 303 4.99 0.61 -14.99
N GLU A 304 6.32 0.48 -14.95
CA GLU A 304 7.03 -0.34 -15.94
C GLU A 304 6.46 -1.77 -16.05
N ARG A 305 6.02 -2.08 -17.27
CA ARG A 305 5.57 -3.37 -17.85
C ARG A 305 4.42 -4.08 -17.13
N GLU A 306 4.48 -4.32 -15.83
CA GLU A 306 3.61 -5.31 -15.18
C GLU A 306 2.49 -4.70 -14.33
N PHE A 307 2.59 -3.42 -13.94
CA PHE A 307 1.69 -2.81 -12.96
C PHE A 307 1.03 -1.53 -13.45
N SER A 308 -0.20 -1.29 -13.01
CA SER A 308 -0.93 -0.04 -13.23
C SER A 308 -1.53 0.42 -11.90
N LEU A 309 -1.38 1.70 -11.58
CA LEU A 309 -1.97 2.34 -10.41
C LEU A 309 -3.19 3.17 -10.82
N MET A 310 -4.28 3.10 -10.07
CA MET A 310 -5.50 3.90 -10.27
C MET A 310 -5.85 4.66 -8.99
N PHE A 311 -6.35 5.89 -9.15
CA PHE A 311 -6.72 6.79 -8.03
C PHE A 311 -8.20 7.18 -8.08
N PRO A 312 -9.13 6.23 -7.83
CA PRO A 312 -10.57 6.47 -7.93
C PRO A 312 -11.10 7.54 -6.95
N SER A 313 -10.47 7.73 -5.78
CA SER A 313 -10.90 8.71 -4.78
C SER A 313 -9.78 9.02 -3.78
N ASP A 314 -10.00 9.99 -2.89
CA ASP A 314 -9.13 10.32 -1.74
C ASP A 314 -9.10 9.23 -0.65
N ARG A 315 -9.76 8.10 -0.90
CA ARG A 315 -9.88 6.99 0.04
C ARG A 315 -9.40 5.65 -0.48
N GLN A 316 -9.16 5.51 -1.78
CA GLN A 316 -8.96 4.21 -2.40
C GLN A 316 -7.93 4.29 -3.52
N LEU A 317 -6.84 3.56 -3.38
CA LEU A 317 -5.79 3.38 -4.41
C LEU A 317 -5.89 1.94 -4.92
N VAL A 318 -5.83 1.74 -6.24
CA VAL A 318 -5.86 0.40 -6.83
C VAL A 318 -4.56 0.12 -7.56
N LEU A 319 -3.90 -0.99 -7.23
CA LEU A 319 -2.77 -1.53 -7.96
C LEU A 319 -3.23 -2.79 -8.70
N VAL A 320 -3.03 -2.83 -10.01
CA VAL A 320 -3.35 -4.00 -10.84
C VAL A 320 -2.06 -4.51 -11.47
N GLY A 321 -1.73 -5.77 -11.18
CA GLY A 321 -0.54 -6.45 -11.70
C GLY A 321 -0.89 -7.69 -12.49
N GLY A 322 -0.09 -8.04 -13.50
CA GLY A 322 -0.26 -9.28 -14.27
C GLY A 322 0.82 -9.44 -15.34
N PRO A 323 0.90 -10.61 -16.00
CA PRO A 323 1.78 -10.81 -17.14
C PRO A 323 1.52 -9.77 -18.23
N ASN A 324 2.57 -9.27 -18.89
CA ASN A 324 2.47 -8.19 -19.89
C ASN A 324 1.49 -8.46 -21.04
N GLU A 325 1.32 -9.73 -21.40
CA GLU A 325 0.45 -10.18 -22.49
C GLU A 325 -1.03 -10.28 -22.05
N ALA A 326 -1.31 -10.28 -20.75
CA ALA A 326 -2.66 -10.44 -20.21
C ALA A 326 -3.39 -9.08 -20.13
N PRO A 327 -4.64 -8.98 -20.61
CA PRO A 327 -5.42 -7.78 -20.40
C PRO A 327 -5.69 -7.57 -18.91
N LYS A 328 -5.30 -6.40 -18.38
CA LYS A 328 -5.63 -5.98 -17.02
C LYS A 328 -7.09 -5.49 -16.98
N PRO A 329 -7.88 -5.82 -15.95
CA PRO A 329 -9.31 -5.46 -15.87
C PRO A 329 -9.54 -4.00 -15.44
N LEU A 330 -8.81 -3.04 -16.01
CA LEU A 330 -8.83 -1.64 -15.56
C LEU A 330 -10.18 -0.96 -15.82
N GLU A 331 -10.82 -1.24 -16.95
CA GLU A 331 -12.13 -0.70 -17.31
C GLU A 331 -13.21 -1.22 -16.35
N ALA A 332 -13.22 -2.54 -16.09
CA ALA A 332 -14.17 -3.15 -15.17
C ALA A 332 -14.03 -2.60 -13.74
N ILE A 333 -12.79 -2.36 -13.30
CA ILE A 333 -12.52 -1.70 -12.02
C ILE A 333 -13.04 -0.26 -12.06
N ALA A 334 -12.71 0.51 -13.10
CA ALA A 334 -13.17 1.90 -13.20
C ALA A 334 -14.70 2.03 -13.16
N ASP A 335 -15.42 1.12 -13.81
CA ASP A 335 -16.88 1.09 -13.81
C ASP A 335 -17.45 0.72 -12.43
N ALA A 336 -16.78 -0.14 -11.66
CA ALA A 336 -17.17 -0.46 -10.29
C ALA A 336 -17.11 0.78 -9.37
N PHE A 337 -16.10 1.64 -9.56
CA PHE A 337 -15.94 2.86 -8.75
C PHE A 337 -16.91 3.98 -9.13
N LYS A 338 -17.52 3.94 -10.31
CA LYS A 338 -18.59 4.88 -10.71
C LYS A 338 -19.95 4.58 -10.08
N GLY A 339 -20.04 3.52 -9.27
CA GLY A 339 -21.26 3.19 -8.53
C GLY A 339 -22.32 2.42 -9.33
N ASN A 340 -22.02 2.01 -10.56
CA ASN A 340 -23.01 1.32 -11.40
C ASN A 340 -23.01 -0.20 -11.22
N GLN A 341 -21.93 -0.81 -10.71
CA GLN A 341 -21.80 -2.26 -10.62
C GLN A 341 -20.94 -2.70 -9.43
N SER A 342 -21.25 -3.87 -8.87
CA SER A 342 -20.34 -4.63 -8.01
C SER A 342 -19.95 -5.89 -8.80
N PRO A 343 -18.88 -5.86 -9.62
CA PRO A 343 -18.64 -6.93 -10.59
C PRO A 343 -18.49 -8.30 -9.93
N LEU A 344 -17.87 -8.39 -8.75
CA LEU A 344 -17.77 -9.64 -8.00
C LEU A 344 -19.13 -10.24 -7.62
N LYS A 345 -20.19 -9.44 -7.49
CA LYS A 345 -21.55 -9.96 -7.24
C LYS A 345 -22.11 -10.77 -8.43
N GLN A 346 -21.47 -10.70 -9.59
CA GLN A 346 -21.82 -11.51 -10.76
C GLN A 346 -21.27 -12.94 -10.68
N SER A 347 -20.43 -13.28 -9.69
CA SER A 347 -20.07 -14.66 -9.37
C SER A 347 -20.92 -15.17 -8.22
N PRO A 348 -21.93 -16.03 -8.48
CA PRO A 348 -22.77 -16.61 -7.43
C PRO A 348 -21.96 -17.39 -6.39
N GLU A 349 -20.88 -18.04 -6.82
CA GLU A 349 -19.99 -18.83 -5.96
C GLU A 349 -19.28 -17.93 -4.95
N MET A 350 -18.70 -16.81 -5.40
CA MET A 350 -18.03 -15.86 -4.52
C MET A 350 -19.00 -15.13 -3.61
N VAL A 351 -20.20 -14.78 -4.09
CA VAL A 351 -21.26 -14.20 -3.25
C VAL A 351 -21.65 -15.15 -2.12
N LYS A 352 -21.90 -16.43 -2.46
CA LYS A 352 -22.24 -17.46 -1.48
C LYS A 352 -21.11 -17.67 -0.47
N LEU A 353 -19.86 -17.70 -0.93
CA LEU A 353 -18.70 -17.91 -0.07
C LEU A 353 -18.42 -16.73 0.85
N LEU A 354 -18.46 -15.49 0.34
CA LEU A 354 -18.26 -14.29 1.16
C LEU A 354 -19.35 -14.13 2.23
N ALA A 355 -20.56 -14.63 1.98
CA ALA A 355 -21.63 -14.65 2.98
C ALA A 355 -21.33 -15.56 4.19
N THR A 356 -20.36 -16.47 4.09
CA THR A 356 -19.96 -17.34 5.21
C THR A 356 -18.83 -16.74 6.07
N VAL A 357 -18.33 -15.56 5.71
CA VAL A 357 -17.19 -14.92 6.38
C VAL A 357 -17.62 -13.59 7.00
N ASP A 358 -17.21 -13.33 8.23
CA ASP A 358 -17.41 -12.01 8.84
C ASP A 358 -16.42 -11.00 8.26
N MET A 359 -16.85 -10.29 7.22
CA MET A 359 -16.05 -9.27 6.54
C MET A 359 -15.74 -8.03 7.40
N LYS A 360 -16.23 -7.97 8.65
CA LYS A 360 -15.88 -6.90 9.61
C LYS A 360 -14.60 -7.20 10.39
N GLN A 361 -14.15 -8.46 10.38
CA GLN A 361 -12.93 -8.86 11.08
C GLN A 361 -11.69 -8.13 10.53
N PRO A 362 -10.66 -7.88 11.36
CA PRO A 362 -9.43 -7.23 10.90
C PRO A 362 -8.66 -8.09 9.88
N VAL A 363 -8.87 -9.40 9.86
CA VAL A 363 -8.37 -10.28 8.81
C VAL A 363 -9.53 -11.16 8.35
N TRP A 364 -9.75 -11.22 7.04
CA TRP A 364 -10.67 -12.18 6.47
C TRP A 364 -10.29 -12.54 5.04
N GLY A 365 -10.78 -13.68 4.55
CA GLY A 365 -10.57 -14.08 3.16
C GLY A 365 -11.53 -15.18 2.72
N ALA A 366 -11.70 -15.29 1.41
CA ALA A 366 -12.54 -16.27 0.76
C ALA A 366 -11.90 -16.66 -0.58
N MET A 367 -11.81 -17.96 -0.83
CA MET A 367 -11.24 -18.51 -2.05
C MET A 367 -12.12 -19.65 -2.57
N HIS A 368 -12.57 -19.51 -3.81
CA HIS A 368 -13.13 -20.59 -4.59
C HIS A 368 -12.02 -21.28 -5.39
N VAL A 369 -11.80 -22.57 -5.14
CA VAL A 369 -10.67 -23.31 -5.72
C VAL A 369 -10.99 -23.74 -7.15
N THR A 370 -10.52 -22.95 -8.11
CA THR A 370 -10.64 -23.25 -9.54
C THR A 370 -9.77 -24.44 -9.95
N ASN A 371 -10.02 -24.98 -11.15
CA ASN A 371 -9.17 -26.02 -11.74
C ASN A 371 -7.71 -25.59 -11.86
N THR A 372 -7.47 -24.30 -12.11
CA THR A 372 -6.13 -23.72 -12.17
C THR A 372 -5.43 -23.79 -10.81
N TYR A 373 -6.12 -23.46 -9.71
CA TYR A 373 -5.57 -23.59 -8.37
C TYR A 373 -5.34 -25.04 -7.94
N ARG A 374 -6.17 -25.98 -8.40
CA ARG A 374 -6.01 -27.43 -8.11
C ARG A 374 -4.72 -28.04 -8.66
N GLN A 375 -4.01 -27.34 -9.54
CA GLN A 375 -2.68 -27.77 -9.99
C GLN A 375 -1.67 -27.80 -8.84
N ALA A 376 -1.88 -26.99 -7.78
CA ALA A 376 -1.10 -27.11 -6.56
C ALA A 376 -1.63 -28.29 -5.71
N PRO A 377 -0.76 -29.25 -5.32
CA PRO A 377 -1.19 -30.46 -4.60
C PRO A 377 -2.04 -30.18 -3.34
N LEU A 378 -1.70 -29.12 -2.60
CA LEU A 378 -2.43 -28.70 -1.41
C LEU A 378 -3.92 -28.38 -1.67
N PHE A 379 -4.25 -27.93 -2.89
CA PHE A 379 -5.59 -27.51 -3.28
C PHE A 379 -6.32 -28.53 -4.15
N ALA A 380 -5.66 -29.58 -4.62
CA ALA A 380 -6.22 -30.53 -5.60
C ALA A 380 -7.61 -31.05 -5.19
N GLY A 381 -7.78 -31.34 -3.90
CA GLY A 381 -9.00 -31.89 -3.32
C GLY A 381 -9.97 -30.90 -2.66
N LEU A 382 -9.66 -29.61 -2.66
CA LEU A 382 -10.45 -28.58 -1.96
C LEU A 382 -11.34 -27.82 -2.94
N ASP A 383 -12.54 -27.44 -2.51
CA ASP A 383 -13.50 -26.64 -3.26
C ASP A 383 -13.50 -25.17 -2.81
N THR A 384 -13.38 -24.94 -1.50
CA THR A 384 -13.37 -23.60 -0.94
C THR A 384 -12.40 -23.48 0.23
N LEU A 385 -11.86 -22.27 0.43
CA LEU A 385 -11.17 -21.89 1.65
C LEU A 385 -11.72 -20.55 2.15
N THR A 386 -11.83 -20.39 3.45
CA THR A 386 -12.12 -19.11 4.10
C THR A 386 -11.10 -18.83 5.19
N LEU A 387 -10.83 -17.56 5.43
CA LEU A 387 -9.95 -17.05 6.48
C LEU A 387 -10.74 -16.07 7.33
N SER A 388 -10.54 -16.13 8.64
CA SER A 388 -10.98 -15.12 9.60
C SER A 388 -9.90 -14.90 10.64
N GLY A 389 -9.79 -13.70 11.19
CA GLY A 389 -8.92 -13.45 12.32
C GLY A 389 -9.35 -12.28 13.19
N THR A 390 -9.21 -12.44 14.50
CA THR A 390 -9.53 -11.45 15.55
C THR A 390 -8.26 -11.03 16.28
N ASN A 391 -8.11 -9.73 16.56
CA ASN A 391 -6.98 -9.24 17.34
C ASN A 391 -7.43 -9.00 18.79
N GLU A 392 -6.87 -9.77 19.72
CA GLU A 392 -7.16 -9.70 21.15
C GLU A 392 -5.86 -9.42 21.90
N ALA A 393 -5.75 -8.26 22.55
CA ALA A 393 -4.57 -7.88 23.35
C ALA A 393 -3.23 -8.06 22.60
N ASN A 394 -3.17 -7.66 21.33
CA ASN A 394 -2.02 -7.82 20.41
C ASN A 394 -1.71 -9.26 19.97
N VAL A 395 -2.55 -10.23 20.34
CA VAL A 395 -2.48 -11.58 19.80
C VAL A 395 -3.48 -11.71 18.65
N MET A 396 -2.96 -11.95 17.45
CA MET A 396 -3.76 -12.24 16.27
C MET A 396 -4.15 -13.71 16.28
N LYS A 397 -5.42 -14.00 16.57
CA LYS A 397 -6.00 -15.32 16.41
C LYS A 397 -6.55 -15.45 15.00
N PHE A 398 -6.21 -16.52 14.29
CA PHE A 398 -6.73 -16.75 12.95
C PHE A 398 -7.25 -18.17 12.78
N ARG A 399 -8.20 -18.31 11.86
CA ARG A 399 -8.82 -19.58 11.49
C ARG A 399 -9.01 -19.65 9.99
N PHE A 400 -8.49 -20.72 9.41
CA PHE A 400 -8.81 -21.18 8.07
C PHE A 400 -9.85 -22.29 8.16
N ASP A 401 -10.87 -22.22 7.33
CA ASP A 401 -11.82 -23.31 7.12
C ASP A 401 -11.75 -23.71 5.65
N ALA A 402 -11.70 -25.01 5.38
CA ALA A 402 -11.65 -25.57 4.04
C ALA A 402 -12.78 -26.57 3.86
N SER A 403 -13.35 -26.63 2.65
CA SER A 403 -14.28 -27.67 2.25
C SER A 403 -13.85 -28.31 0.94
N GLY A 404 -14.19 -29.57 0.72
CA GLY A 404 -13.80 -30.31 -0.47
C GLY A 404 -14.38 -31.73 -0.50
N ASN A 405 -13.80 -32.59 -1.34
CA ASN A 405 -14.09 -34.02 -1.23
C ASN A 405 -13.30 -34.64 -0.07
N GLU A 406 -13.83 -35.68 0.57
CA GLU A 406 -13.26 -36.26 1.79
C GLU A 406 -11.80 -36.72 1.64
N ALA A 407 -11.49 -37.43 0.54
CA ALA A 407 -10.13 -37.90 0.29
C ALA A 407 -9.16 -36.72 0.14
N GLY A 408 -9.59 -35.71 -0.63
CA GLY A 408 -8.87 -34.47 -0.86
C GLY A 408 -8.61 -33.64 0.41
N VAL A 409 -9.63 -33.52 1.26
CA VAL A 409 -9.51 -32.81 2.55
C VAL A 409 -8.55 -33.54 3.49
N ARG A 410 -8.65 -34.88 3.58
CA ARG A 410 -7.71 -35.69 4.37
C ARG A 410 -6.27 -35.55 3.88
N GLU A 411 -6.07 -35.59 2.58
CA GLU A 411 -4.75 -35.41 1.97
C GLU A 411 -4.17 -34.02 2.27
N ALA A 412 -4.96 -32.96 2.06
CA ALA A 412 -4.55 -31.59 2.37
C ALA A 412 -4.18 -31.44 3.86
N VAL A 413 -5.01 -31.97 4.78
CA VAL A 413 -4.72 -31.97 6.22
C VAL A 413 -3.44 -32.74 6.54
N GLY A 414 -3.22 -33.89 5.89
CA GLY A 414 -1.99 -34.67 6.02
C GLY A 414 -0.76 -33.87 5.58
N MET A 415 -0.82 -33.20 4.43
CA MET A 415 0.26 -32.34 3.93
C MET A 415 0.56 -31.19 4.90
N VAL A 416 -0.47 -30.50 5.40
CA VAL A 416 -0.29 -29.38 6.35
C VAL A 416 0.32 -29.88 7.67
N ASN A 417 -0.19 -30.99 8.23
CA ASN A 417 0.37 -31.56 9.47
C ASN A 417 1.83 -32.00 9.31
N ASN A 418 2.17 -32.60 8.17
CA ASN A 418 3.55 -32.96 7.85
C ASN A 418 4.43 -31.70 7.76
N GLY A 419 3.95 -30.64 7.09
CA GLY A 419 4.64 -29.36 7.02
C GLY A 419 4.85 -28.71 8.39
N ILE A 420 3.84 -28.73 9.26
CA ILE A 420 3.94 -28.27 10.66
C ILE A 420 4.99 -29.10 11.42
N GLY A 421 5.00 -30.42 11.25
CA GLY A 421 6.01 -31.30 11.85
C GLY A 421 7.43 -30.97 11.40
N GLN A 422 7.63 -30.74 10.10
CA GLN A 422 8.91 -30.33 9.54
C GLN A 422 9.37 -28.97 10.08
N MET A 423 8.46 -27.98 10.13
CA MET A 423 8.76 -26.66 10.72
C MET A 423 9.14 -26.77 12.19
N LYS A 424 8.46 -27.61 12.98
CA LYS A 424 8.82 -27.89 14.38
C LYS A 424 10.23 -28.47 14.49
N GLY A 425 10.58 -29.43 13.64
CA GLY A 425 11.92 -30.01 13.59
C GLY A 425 13.00 -28.98 13.22
N MET A 426 12.75 -28.16 12.21
CA MET A 426 13.64 -27.06 11.81
C MET A 426 13.85 -26.06 12.95
N PHE A 427 12.77 -25.63 13.60
CA PHE A 427 12.88 -24.71 14.73
C PHE A 427 13.59 -25.32 15.93
N GLN A 428 13.45 -26.62 16.19
CA GLN A 428 14.23 -27.31 17.22
C GLN A 428 15.73 -27.30 16.91
N GLN A 429 16.11 -27.47 15.64
CA GLN A 429 17.51 -27.36 15.22
C GLN A 429 18.02 -25.92 15.37
N LEU A 430 17.24 -24.94 14.93
CA LEU A 430 17.63 -23.54 15.05
C LEU A 430 17.73 -23.07 16.51
N LYS A 431 16.88 -23.61 17.42
CA LYS A 431 16.99 -23.36 18.87
C LYS A 431 18.33 -23.84 19.47
N GLN A 432 19.05 -24.74 18.79
CA GLN A 432 20.38 -25.20 19.22
C GLN A 432 21.52 -24.32 18.71
N MET A 433 21.25 -23.38 17.81
CA MET A 433 22.26 -22.43 17.35
C MET A 433 22.60 -21.41 18.45
N PRO A 434 23.88 -21.01 18.59
CA PRO A 434 24.26 -19.93 19.50
C PRO A 434 23.49 -18.63 19.19
N ALA A 435 23.08 -17.91 20.24
CA ALA A 435 22.31 -16.67 20.07
C ALA A 435 23.08 -15.60 19.29
N GLU A 436 24.41 -15.62 19.38
CA GLU A 436 25.33 -14.75 18.67
C GLU A 436 25.25 -14.94 17.15
N GLU A 437 24.98 -16.16 16.69
CA GLU A 437 24.87 -16.48 15.25
C GLU A 437 23.50 -16.11 14.67
N MET A 438 22.45 -16.12 15.50
CA MET A 438 21.10 -15.80 15.06
C MET A 438 20.87 -14.28 14.92
N GLY A 439 21.57 -13.46 15.69
CA GLY A 439 21.43 -12.00 15.64
C GLY A 439 19.97 -11.55 15.69
N GLY A 440 19.57 -10.67 14.77
CA GLY A 440 18.19 -10.16 14.65
C GLY A 440 17.14 -11.19 14.23
N MET A 441 17.52 -12.42 13.84
CA MET A 441 16.56 -13.48 13.51
C MET A 441 15.95 -14.13 14.75
N LYS A 442 16.56 -13.96 15.94
CA LYS A 442 16.09 -14.62 17.16
C LYS A 442 14.62 -14.28 17.48
N GLU A 443 14.24 -13.00 17.44
CA GLU A 443 12.86 -12.57 17.71
C GLU A 443 11.89 -13.12 16.66
N LEU A 444 12.24 -13.03 15.37
CA LEU A 444 11.46 -13.61 14.28
C LEU A 444 11.26 -15.11 14.47
N MET A 445 12.30 -15.82 14.91
CA MET A 445 12.24 -17.25 15.20
C MET A 445 11.37 -17.56 16.41
N GLU A 446 11.48 -16.81 17.50
CA GLU A 446 10.63 -17.01 18.68
C GLU A 446 9.15 -16.80 18.34
N THR A 447 8.82 -15.77 17.55
CA THR A 447 7.48 -15.57 17.01
C THR A 447 7.05 -16.72 16.10
N GLY A 448 7.93 -17.18 15.21
CA GLY A 448 7.66 -18.32 14.31
C GLY A 448 7.45 -19.64 15.05
N VAL A 449 8.21 -19.88 16.11
CA VAL A 449 8.06 -21.02 17.02
C VAL A 449 6.70 -20.99 17.70
N LYS A 450 6.35 -19.87 18.35
CA LYS A 450 5.05 -19.70 19.01
C LYS A 450 3.90 -19.92 18.05
N LEU A 451 4.01 -19.40 16.83
CA LEU A 451 3.03 -19.61 15.78
C LEU A 451 2.89 -21.10 15.44
N VAL A 452 3.99 -21.79 15.12
CA VAL A 452 3.94 -23.21 14.73
C VAL A 452 3.50 -24.12 15.88
N GLU A 453 3.83 -23.77 17.12
CA GLU A 453 3.36 -24.46 18.31
C GLU A 453 1.85 -24.25 18.55
N SER A 454 1.30 -23.10 18.18
CA SER A 454 -0.13 -22.79 18.32
C SER A 454 -1.02 -23.36 17.21
N LEU A 455 -0.42 -23.75 16.06
CA LEU A 455 -1.16 -24.33 14.94
C LEU A 455 -1.84 -25.65 15.32
N LYS A 456 -3.15 -25.68 15.08
CA LYS A 456 -4.01 -26.87 15.22
C LYS A 456 -4.74 -27.10 13.92
N VAL A 457 -4.65 -28.31 13.37
CA VAL A 457 -5.35 -28.71 12.15
C VAL A 457 -6.26 -29.88 12.47
N ASN A 458 -7.54 -29.75 12.14
CA ASN A 458 -8.55 -30.76 12.44
C ASN A 458 -9.45 -30.99 11.23
N ILE A 459 -9.81 -32.24 10.99
CA ILE A 459 -10.97 -32.59 10.15
C ILE A 459 -12.20 -32.43 11.04
N ASP A 460 -13.29 -31.88 10.50
CA ASP A 460 -14.54 -31.74 11.23
C ASP A 460 -15.09 -33.13 11.59
N ALA A 461 -15.39 -33.34 12.88
CA ALA A 461 -15.83 -34.63 13.40
C ALA A 461 -17.22 -35.04 12.89
N THR A 462 -18.01 -34.08 12.41
CA THR A 462 -19.38 -34.28 11.91
C THR A 462 -19.43 -34.31 10.38
N ASP A 463 -18.41 -33.77 9.70
CA ASP A 463 -18.36 -33.68 8.24
C ASP A 463 -16.92 -33.83 7.73
N ALA A 464 -16.54 -35.05 7.33
CA ALA A 464 -15.18 -35.35 6.84
C ALA A 464 -14.81 -34.60 5.54
N LYS A 465 -15.76 -33.88 4.93
CA LYS A 465 -15.54 -32.97 3.79
C LYS A 465 -15.12 -31.57 4.21
N LYS A 466 -14.96 -31.32 5.51
CA LYS A 466 -14.53 -30.05 6.08
C LYS A 466 -13.30 -30.24 6.96
N ALA A 467 -12.43 -29.25 6.92
CA ALA A 467 -11.30 -29.15 7.82
C ALA A 467 -11.12 -27.70 8.27
N SER A 468 -10.41 -27.54 9.38
CA SER A 468 -10.03 -26.24 9.88
C SER A 468 -8.58 -26.23 10.36
N MET A 469 -7.94 -25.09 10.19
CA MET A 469 -6.65 -24.79 10.80
C MET A 469 -6.79 -23.51 11.61
N SER A 470 -6.37 -23.53 12.87
CA SER A 470 -6.33 -22.33 13.71
C SER A 470 -4.95 -22.11 14.27
N GLY A 471 -4.58 -20.85 14.50
CA GLY A 471 -3.34 -20.49 15.16
C GLY A 471 -3.43 -19.13 15.84
N GLU A 472 -2.40 -18.84 16.61
CA GLU A 472 -2.20 -17.58 17.32
C GLU A 472 -0.82 -17.02 16.95
N LEU A 473 -0.80 -15.74 16.61
CA LEU A 473 0.41 -14.99 16.30
C LEU A 473 0.54 -13.85 17.32
N ASP A 474 1.58 -13.91 18.13
CA ASP A 474 1.99 -12.85 19.07
C ASP A 474 2.70 -11.72 18.31
N ALA A 475 1.99 -11.16 17.33
CA ALA A 475 2.44 -10.08 16.48
C ALA A 475 1.20 -9.37 15.89
N PRO A 476 1.32 -8.09 15.52
CA PRO A 476 0.19 -7.38 14.97
C PRO A 476 -0.17 -7.96 13.57
N PRO A 477 -1.41 -7.78 13.09
CA PRO A 477 -1.91 -8.42 11.86
C PRO A 477 -1.03 -8.22 10.61
N GLN A 478 -0.29 -7.11 10.54
CA GLN A 478 0.63 -6.79 9.44
C GLN A 478 1.76 -7.81 9.28
N SER A 479 2.21 -8.43 10.38
CA SER A 479 3.27 -9.45 10.36
C SER A 479 2.84 -10.71 9.61
N LEU A 480 1.53 -11.00 9.57
CA LEU A 480 0.98 -12.10 8.77
C LEU A 480 1.18 -11.85 7.27
N MET A 481 0.96 -10.59 6.82
CA MET A 481 1.19 -10.21 5.43
C MET A 481 2.67 -10.26 5.06
N ALA A 482 3.55 -9.77 5.93
CA ALA A 482 4.99 -9.86 5.72
C ALA A 482 5.46 -11.31 5.48
N THR A 483 4.98 -12.22 6.32
CA THR A 483 5.27 -13.65 6.22
C THR A 483 4.68 -14.25 4.93
N THR A 484 3.42 -13.95 4.65
CA THR A 484 2.69 -14.49 3.49
C THR A 484 3.30 -14.00 2.17
N PHE A 485 3.53 -12.70 2.01
CA PHE A 485 4.18 -12.15 0.83
C PHE A 485 5.61 -12.64 0.68
N GLY A 486 6.40 -12.70 1.76
CA GLY A 486 7.75 -13.26 1.73
C GLY A 486 7.78 -14.69 1.18
N ILE A 487 6.83 -15.53 1.60
CA ILE A 487 6.66 -16.90 1.09
C ILE A 487 6.24 -16.89 -0.39
N PHE A 488 5.28 -16.07 -0.80
CA PHE A 488 4.84 -16.00 -2.20
C PHE A 488 5.95 -15.52 -3.14
N PHE A 489 6.71 -14.50 -2.76
CA PHE A 489 7.80 -13.97 -3.59
C PHE A 489 9.00 -14.91 -3.63
N SER A 490 9.32 -15.60 -2.54
CA SER A 490 10.40 -16.60 -2.52
C SER A 490 10.02 -17.87 -3.27
N ALA A 491 8.77 -18.33 -3.20
CA ALA A 491 8.29 -19.49 -3.97
C ALA A 491 8.42 -19.28 -5.49
N ARG A 492 8.29 -18.04 -6.00
CA ARG A 492 8.61 -17.73 -7.40
C ARG A 492 10.08 -17.87 -7.76
N GLN A 493 10.99 -17.62 -6.81
CA GLN A 493 12.44 -17.79 -7.04
C GLN A 493 12.87 -19.26 -7.00
N VAL A 494 12.17 -20.10 -6.24
CA VAL A 494 12.57 -21.50 -6.01
C VAL A 494 11.77 -22.50 -6.88
N GLY A 495 10.55 -22.14 -7.31
CA GLY A 495 9.58 -23.07 -7.89
C GLY A 495 9.07 -22.73 -9.29
N GLY A 496 9.65 -21.75 -9.99
CA GLY A 496 9.50 -21.76 -11.45
C GLY A 496 9.95 -23.14 -11.94
N PRO A 497 9.22 -23.83 -12.85
CA PRO A 497 9.80 -25.00 -13.49
C PRO A 497 11.19 -24.55 -13.91
N GLN A 498 12.24 -25.21 -13.42
CA GLN A 498 13.51 -25.12 -14.11
C GLN A 498 13.11 -25.42 -15.53
N GLU A 499 13.10 -24.38 -16.37
CA GLU A 499 13.10 -24.56 -17.80
C GLU A 499 14.25 -25.55 -17.91
N GLN A 500 13.92 -26.82 -18.17
CA GLN A 500 14.92 -27.80 -18.52
C GLN A 500 15.49 -27.14 -19.74
N VAL A 501 16.58 -26.38 -19.54
CA VAL A 501 17.36 -25.82 -20.60
C VAL A 501 17.67 -27.07 -21.37
N ALA A 502 16.98 -27.23 -22.51
CA ALA A 502 17.13 -28.40 -23.33
C ALA A 502 18.64 -28.57 -23.42
N PRO A 503 19.19 -29.76 -23.07
CA PRO A 503 20.63 -29.95 -23.09
C PRO A 503 21.12 -29.33 -24.37
N PRO A 504 22.14 -28.42 -24.32
CA PRO A 504 22.49 -27.58 -25.45
C PRO A 504 22.46 -28.48 -26.65
N VAL A 505 21.59 -28.17 -27.61
CA VAL A 505 21.48 -28.98 -28.83
C VAL A 505 22.91 -29.11 -29.28
N VAL A 506 23.46 -30.32 -29.14
CA VAL A 506 24.78 -30.61 -29.65
C VAL A 506 24.54 -30.42 -31.13
N GLU A 507 24.97 -29.27 -31.61
CA GLU A 507 25.00 -28.92 -33.01
C GLU A 507 25.79 -30.06 -33.62
N ARG A 508 25.08 -31.09 -34.10
CA ARG A 508 25.64 -32.05 -35.02
C ARG A 508 26.19 -31.15 -36.10
N ALA A 509 27.51 -31.08 -36.20
CA ALA A 509 28.21 -30.39 -37.25
C ALA A 509 27.43 -30.70 -38.54
N GLU A 510 26.66 -29.71 -39.00
CA GLU A 510 26.13 -29.74 -40.35
C GLU A 510 27.40 -29.86 -41.20
N ALA A 511 27.49 -30.96 -41.94
CA ALA A 511 28.54 -31.10 -42.93
C ALA A 511 28.46 -29.84 -43.80
N GLU A 512 29.49 -29.00 -43.67
CA GLU A 512 29.62 -27.71 -44.34
C GLU A 512 29.27 -27.94 -45.82
N ALA A 513 28.13 -27.42 -46.26
CA ALA A 513 27.77 -27.48 -47.67
C ALA A 513 28.91 -26.82 -48.46
N PRO A 514 29.39 -27.43 -49.55
CA PRO A 514 30.56 -26.93 -50.27
C PRO A 514 30.35 -25.47 -50.65
N ARG A 515 31.25 -24.60 -50.19
CA ARG A 515 31.20 -23.17 -50.47
C ARG A 515 31.16 -22.97 -51.99
N PRO A 516 30.27 -22.12 -52.53
CA PRO A 516 30.25 -21.81 -53.95
C PRO A 516 31.61 -21.24 -54.36
N VAL A 517 32.20 -21.83 -55.41
CA VAL A 517 33.47 -21.40 -55.98
C VAL A 517 33.32 -19.94 -56.43
N PRO A 518 34.20 -19.03 -56.00
CA PRO A 518 34.13 -17.64 -56.44
C PRO A 518 34.33 -17.55 -57.96
N PRO A 519 33.57 -16.69 -58.66
CA PRO A 519 33.70 -16.54 -60.10
C PRO A 519 35.11 -16.07 -60.48
N ALA A 520 35.61 -16.60 -61.60
CA ALA A 520 36.94 -16.29 -62.12
C ALA A 520 37.10 -14.77 -62.34
N PRO A 521 38.27 -14.20 -62.03
CA PRO A 521 38.51 -12.77 -62.19
C PRO A 521 38.37 -12.35 -63.66
N VAL A 522 37.60 -11.29 -63.89
CA VAL A 522 37.42 -10.66 -65.20
C VAL A 522 38.76 -10.05 -65.64
N PRO A 523 39.25 -10.33 -66.87
CA PRO A 523 40.52 -9.79 -67.34
C PRO A 523 40.44 -8.26 -67.49
N ALA A 524 41.51 -7.58 -67.07
CA ALA A 524 41.62 -6.13 -67.13
C ALA A 524 41.58 -5.62 -68.59
N PRO A 525 40.94 -4.47 -68.86
CA PRO A 525 40.91 -3.90 -70.20
C PRO A 525 42.30 -3.44 -70.63
N ALA A 526 42.67 -3.75 -71.86
CA ALA A 526 43.95 -3.33 -72.45
C ALA A 526 44.05 -1.80 -72.55
N PRO A 527 45.23 -1.21 -72.27
CA PRO A 527 45.42 0.23 -72.34
C PRO A 527 45.30 0.74 -73.79
N ARG A 528 44.69 1.91 -73.95
CA ARG A 528 44.78 2.72 -75.17
C ARG A 528 45.79 3.83 -74.99
#